data_AF-A0A2S2PF76-F1
#
_entry.id   AF-A0A2S2PF76-F1
#
_cell.length_a   1.000
_cell.length_b   1.000
_cell.length_c   1.000
_cell.angle_alpha   90.00
_cell.angle_beta   90.00
_cell.angle_gamma   90.00
#
_symmetry.space_group_name_H-M   'P 1'
#
loop_
_entity.id
_entity.type
_entity.pdbx_description
1 polymer ?
#
loop_
_entity_poly.entity_id
_entity_poly.type
_entity_poly.pdbx_seq_one_letter_code
_entity_poly.pdbx_strand_id
1 'polypeptide(L)'
;MELSGFPHKGVGDACYFPAAYIQKYLNDFTDHFNLRPYIKFQHHVEKVRPINDSQWEVNVLNLQQQSKEIFIFDALLICVGNYSNPAIPDVKGSNIFSGKIMHSHSYRDADIFKGNSVLVIGCGASGLDISFGASKVADKVFLSHHNPRLMKLKIPSNYFHKTDVKEIVEDGVIFQDGSYEKIDTIVYCTGYTYKYPFLSNECGINVENNVIKNLFKHMINIEYPTMAFIGVPRNTTGFYLFDFQSRIVKKILEGGVKMPVKKEMLQDTYDEIEARLASGQRLKDLHALGKTKWAMHYYTSVSKFAGIEHPPPVLLQIYFDGLERLSEDFLNFRGDKYQIIDREHYKVQYFDQNESIIKKQILYSF
;
A
#
# COMPACT_ATOMS: atom_id res chain seq x y z
N MET A 1 -5.86 -12.11 -4.14
CA MET A 1 -6.47 -11.24 -3.09
C MET A 1 -7.63 -12.00 -2.44
N GLU A 2 -7.36 -13.19 -1.92
CA GLU A 2 -8.38 -14.05 -1.29
C GLU A 2 -8.23 -13.97 0.23
N LEU A 3 -9.33 -13.98 0.97
CA LEU A 3 -9.35 -14.03 2.42
C LEU A 3 -9.41 -15.48 2.88
N SER A 4 -8.66 -15.79 3.95
CA SER A 4 -8.60 -17.13 4.52
C SER A 4 -9.99 -17.62 4.91
N GLY A 5 -10.36 -18.83 4.48
CA GLY A 5 -11.68 -19.41 4.75
C GLY A 5 -12.83 -18.79 3.94
N PHE A 6 -12.56 -17.92 2.97
CA PHE A 6 -13.59 -17.28 2.14
C PHE A 6 -13.13 -17.14 0.68
N PRO A 7 -13.13 -18.23 -0.10
CA PRO A 7 -12.57 -18.22 -1.45
C PRO A 7 -13.38 -17.35 -2.42
N HIS A 8 -12.73 -16.87 -3.48
CA HIS A 8 -13.43 -16.21 -4.57
C HIS A 8 -14.39 -17.19 -5.27
N LYS A 9 -15.61 -16.75 -5.55
CA LYS A 9 -16.55 -17.51 -6.37
C LYS A 9 -16.15 -17.55 -7.85
N GLY A 10 -15.24 -16.66 -8.26
CA GLY A 10 -14.65 -16.59 -9.59
C GLY A 10 -15.59 -16.00 -10.64
N VAL A 11 -14.99 -15.60 -11.77
CA VAL A 11 -15.69 -15.29 -13.02
C VAL A 11 -14.85 -15.93 -14.13
N GLY A 12 -15.20 -17.16 -14.53
CA GLY A 12 -14.38 -17.96 -15.43
C GLY A 12 -12.99 -18.24 -14.85
N ASP A 13 -11.94 -17.99 -15.65
CA ASP A 13 -10.54 -18.20 -15.29
C ASP A 13 -9.77 -16.89 -15.01
N ALA A 14 -10.49 -15.77 -14.81
CA ALA A 14 -9.88 -14.48 -14.54
C ALA A 14 -9.17 -14.42 -13.19
N CYS A 15 -7.97 -13.82 -13.15
CA CYS A 15 -7.18 -13.59 -11.94
C CYS A 15 -7.05 -12.10 -11.55
N TYR A 16 -7.45 -11.18 -12.44
CA TYR A 16 -7.48 -9.74 -12.20
C TYR A 16 -8.92 -9.24 -12.23
N PHE A 17 -9.48 -9.00 -11.05
CA PHE A 17 -10.88 -8.60 -10.91
C PHE A 17 -11.06 -7.07 -10.92
N PRO A 18 -12.15 -6.55 -11.51
CA PRO A 18 -12.51 -5.14 -11.36
C PRO A 18 -12.73 -4.74 -9.90
N ALA A 19 -12.52 -3.45 -9.59
CA ALA A 19 -12.70 -2.93 -8.23
C ALA A 19 -14.11 -3.21 -7.65
N ALA A 20 -15.15 -3.10 -8.47
CA ALA A 20 -16.53 -3.40 -8.05
C ALA A 20 -16.73 -4.86 -7.61
N TYR A 21 -16.06 -5.81 -8.27
CA TYR A 21 -16.11 -7.22 -7.85
C TYR A 21 -15.42 -7.41 -6.50
N ILE A 22 -14.25 -6.80 -6.28
CA ILE A 22 -13.55 -6.87 -4.99
C ILE A 22 -14.37 -6.20 -3.88
N GLN A 23 -15.01 -5.07 -4.16
CA GLN A 23 -15.92 -4.40 -3.21
C GLN A 23 -17.09 -5.31 -2.82
N LYS A 24 -17.71 -5.98 -3.80
CA LYS A 24 -18.77 -6.96 -3.53
C LYS A 24 -18.24 -8.11 -2.67
N TYR A 25 -17.09 -8.68 -3.04
CA TYR A 25 -16.46 -9.76 -2.29
C TYR A 25 -16.22 -9.42 -0.80
N LEU A 26 -15.76 -8.19 -0.50
CA LEU A 26 -15.58 -7.72 0.87
C LEU A 26 -16.91 -7.52 1.62
N ASN A 27 -17.97 -7.09 0.93
CA ASN A 27 -19.31 -7.04 1.51
C ASN A 27 -19.85 -8.45 1.78
N ASP A 28 -19.71 -9.37 0.84
CA ASP A 28 -20.12 -10.78 1.00
C ASP A 28 -19.38 -11.43 2.19
N PHE A 29 -18.09 -11.14 2.38
CA PHE A 29 -17.33 -11.58 3.55
C PHE A 29 -17.91 -11.02 4.85
N THR A 30 -18.19 -9.72 4.87
CA THR A 30 -18.77 -9.00 6.02
C THR A 30 -20.14 -9.58 6.40
N ASP A 31 -20.96 -9.90 5.41
CA ASP A 31 -22.28 -10.50 5.59
C ASP A 31 -22.20 -11.96 6.04
N HIS A 32 -21.33 -12.76 5.42
CA HIS A 32 -21.14 -14.18 5.76
C HIS A 32 -20.75 -14.38 7.22
N PHE A 33 -19.85 -13.54 7.75
CA PHE A 33 -19.39 -13.61 9.14
C PHE A 33 -20.20 -12.73 10.10
N ASN A 34 -21.33 -12.15 9.65
CA ASN A 34 -22.21 -11.29 10.45
C ASN A 34 -21.45 -10.16 11.18
N LEU A 35 -20.57 -9.46 10.47
CA LEU A 35 -19.71 -8.43 11.06
C LEU A 35 -20.38 -7.05 11.12
N ARG A 36 -21.43 -6.81 10.31
CA ARG A 36 -22.11 -5.51 10.22
C ARG A 36 -22.59 -4.95 11.56
N PRO A 37 -23.15 -5.73 12.49
CA PRO A 37 -23.61 -5.21 13.78
C PRO A 37 -22.51 -4.54 14.62
N TYR A 38 -21.24 -4.88 14.37
CA TYR A 38 -20.08 -4.33 15.07
C TYR A 38 -19.49 -3.09 14.39
N ILE A 39 -20.04 -2.67 13.24
CA ILE A 39 -19.53 -1.55 12.45
C ILE A 39 -20.47 -0.35 12.60
N LYS A 40 -19.95 0.72 13.22
CA LYS A 40 -20.62 2.03 13.23
C LYS A 40 -20.18 2.85 12.01
N PHE A 41 -20.96 2.82 10.94
CA PHE A 41 -20.72 3.71 9.79
C PHE A 41 -20.96 5.18 10.16
N GLN A 42 -20.38 6.11 9.39
CA GLN A 42 -20.54 7.56 9.58
C GLN A 42 -20.13 8.04 10.99
N HIS A 43 -19.16 7.34 11.60
CA HIS A 43 -18.55 7.69 12.88
C HIS A 43 -17.08 8.05 12.64
N HIS A 44 -16.75 9.33 12.79
CA HIS A 44 -15.41 9.85 12.57
C HIS A 44 -14.64 9.92 13.90
N VAL A 45 -13.57 9.15 14.04
CA VAL A 45 -12.70 9.21 15.22
C VAL A 45 -11.92 10.52 15.21
N GLU A 46 -12.19 11.39 16.18
CA GLU A 46 -11.56 12.71 16.29
C GLU A 46 -10.31 12.67 17.18
N LYS A 47 -10.35 11.89 18.27
CA LYS A 47 -9.25 11.81 19.24
C LYS A 47 -9.20 10.46 19.93
N VAL A 48 -7.99 9.97 20.17
CA VAL A 48 -7.66 8.79 20.96
C VAL A 48 -6.59 9.19 21.95
N ARG A 49 -6.74 8.79 23.22
CA ARG A 49 -5.71 8.94 24.25
C ARG A 49 -5.74 7.77 25.23
N PRO A 50 -4.60 7.37 25.82
CA PRO A 50 -4.61 6.46 26.95
C PRO A 50 -5.26 7.13 28.17
N ILE A 51 -6.00 6.35 28.95
CA ILE A 51 -6.48 6.72 30.29
C ILE A 51 -5.49 6.23 31.35
N ASN A 52 -5.01 5.01 31.15
CA ASN A 52 -4.02 4.29 31.94
C ASN A 52 -3.31 3.27 31.03
N ASP A 53 -2.47 2.40 31.60
CA ASP A 53 -1.68 1.42 30.86
C ASP A 53 -2.51 0.38 30.07
N SER A 54 -3.81 0.28 30.34
CA SER A 54 -4.69 -0.77 29.82
C SER A 54 -5.98 -0.28 29.16
N GLN A 55 -6.26 1.03 29.16
CA GLN A 55 -7.53 1.57 28.68
C GLN A 55 -7.35 2.83 27.84
N TRP A 56 -8.24 2.98 26.86
CA TRP A 56 -8.22 4.03 25.86
C TRP A 56 -9.53 4.77 25.85
N GLU A 57 -9.46 6.10 25.81
CA GLU A 57 -10.59 6.97 25.48
C GLU A 57 -10.59 7.26 23.98
N VAL A 58 -11.73 7.04 23.33
CA VAL A 58 -11.94 7.29 21.90
C VAL A 58 -13.11 8.26 21.72
N ASN A 59 -12.80 9.47 21.27
CA ASN A 59 -13.77 10.51 20.97
C ASN A 59 -14.18 10.42 19.50
N VAL A 60 -15.48 10.37 19.26
CA VAL A 60 -16.07 10.10 17.95
C VAL A 60 -17.13 11.16 17.64
N LEU A 61 -17.11 11.68 16.42
CA LEU A 61 -18.19 12.48 15.85
C LEU A 61 -19.12 11.57 15.04
N ASN A 62 -20.35 11.43 15.50
CA ASN A 62 -21.42 10.79 14.73
C ASN A 62 -21.92 11.79 13.68
N LEU A 63 -21.59 11.54 12.41
CA LEU A 63 -21.87 12.47 11.31
C LEU A 63 -23.35 12.52 10.94
N GLN A 64 -24.16 11.51 11.28
CA GLN A 64 -25.59 11.53 11.03
C GLN A 64 -26.31 12.43 12.03
N GLN A 65 -25.94 12.33 13.30
CA GLN A 65 -26.59 13.05 14.40
C GLN A 65 -25.87 14.36 14.77
N GLN A 66 -24.68 14.60 14.22
CA GLN A 66 -23.80 15.72 14.58
C GLN A 66 -23.51 15.79 16.08
N SER A 67 -23.38 14.62 16.71
CA SER A 67 -23.17 14.46 18.15
C SER A 67 -21.79 13.86 18.45
N LYS A 68 -21.25 14.20 19.63
CA LYS A 68 -19.99 13.64 20.12
C LYS A 68 -20.28 12.48 21.05
N GLU A 69 -19.62 11.36 20.80
CA GLU A 69 -19.67 10.14 21.60
C GLU A 69 -18.26 9.85 22.14
N ILE A 70 -18.18 9.37 23.38
CA ILE A 70 -16.94 8.93 24.01
C ILE A 70 -17.06 7.45 24.33
N PHE A 71 -16.07 6.67 23.90
CA PHE A 71 -15.98 5.25 24.19
C PHE A 71 -14.72 4.94 24.98
N ILE A 72 -14.82 3.95 25.86
CA ILE A 72 -13.68 3.37 26.56
C ILE A 72 -13.45 1.96 26.04
N PHE A 73 -12.21 1.64 25.70
CA PHE A 73 -11.81 0.32 25.21
C PHE A 73 -10.54 -0.16 25.92
N ASP A 74 -10.42 -1.48 26.11
CA ASP A 74 -9.22 -2.10 26.69
C ASP A 74 -8.10 -2.31 25.65
N ALA A 75 -8.45 -2.29 24.36
CA ALA A 75 -7.51 -2.46 23.26
C ALA A 75 -7.95 -1.69 22.01
N LEU A 76 -6.99 -1.30 21.18
CA LEU A 76 -7.22 -0.57 19.93
C LEU A 76 -6.45 -1.18 18.76
N LEU A 77 -7.16 -1.36 17.63
CA LEU A 77 -6.56 -1.77 16.37
C LEU A 77 -6.71 -0.64 15.35
N ILE A 78 -5.62 0.02 15.00
CA ILE A 78 -5.58 1.11 14.03
C ILE A 78 -5.55 0.54 12.61
N CYS A 79 -6.68 0.66 11.90
CA CYS A 79 -6.90 0.07 10.57
C CYS A 79 -7.30 1.12 9.50
N VAL A 80 -6.83 2.36 9.64
CA VAL A 80 -7.26 3.51 8.80
C VAL A 80 -6.56 3.59 7.43
N GLY A 81 -5.63 2.68 7.14
CA GLY A 81 -4.87 2.64 5.90
C GLY A 81 -3.82 3.76 5.77
N ASN A 82 -3.04 3.71 4.69
CA ASN A 82 -1.87 4.59 4.49
C ASN A 82 -1.83 5.23 3.08
N TYR A 83 -2.93 5.16 2.33
CA TYR A 83 -3.02 5.59 0.92
C TYR A 83 -4.06 6.71 0.73
N SER A 84 -4.21 7.58 1.73
CA SER A 84 -5.22 8.66 1.72
C SER A 84 -4.65 10.05 1.96
N ASN A 85 -3.55 10.21 2.70
CA ASN A 85 -2.91 11.53 2.86
C ASN A 85 -1.84 11.74 1.77
N PRO A 86 -2.07 12.59 0.77
CA PRO A 86 -1.21 12.68 -0.42
C PRO A 86 0.16 13.26 -0.10
N ALA A 87 1.21 12.73 -0.72
CA ALA A 87 2.57 13.27 -0.62
C ALA A 87 2.79 14.31 -1.73
N ILE A 88 2.37 15.55 -1.50
CA ILE A 88 2.51 16.63 -2.49
C ILE A 88 3.97 17.11 -2.52
N PRO A 89 4.66 17.03 -3.67
CA PRO A 89 6.02 17.55 -3.80
C PRO A 89 6.01 19.08 -3.91
N ASP A 90 7.02 19.72 -3.34
CA ASP A 90 7.31 21.13 -3.61
C ASP A 90 8.16 21.21 -4.89
N VAL A 91 7.51 21.52 -6.01
CA VAL A 91 8.16 21.67 -7.32
C VAL A 91 8.18 23.15 -7.69
N LYS A 92 9.37 23.64 -8.04
CA LYS A 92 9.59 25.03 -8.45
C LYS A 92 8.60 25.43 -9.55
N GLY A 93 7.93 26.57 -9.36
CA GLY A 93 6.99 27.15 -10.31
C GLY A 93 5.61 26.48 -10.38
N SER A 94 5.31 25.53 -9.49
CA SER A 94 3.95 24.94 -9.38
C SER A 94 2.85 25.98 -9.15
N ASN A 95 3.16 27.10 -8.51
CA ASN A 95 2.22 28.18 -8.20
C ASN A 95 1.90 29.12 -9.38
N ILE A 96 2.70 29.08 -10.46
CA ILE A 96 2.48 29.92 -11.66
C ILE A 96 1.88 29.13 -12.83
N PHE A 97 1.70 27.82 -12.69
CA PHE A 97 1.15 26.97 -13.74
C PHE A 97 -0.32 27.33 -14.00
N SER A 98 -0.64 27.63 -15.26
CA SER A 98 -1.99 27.98 -15.69
C SER A 98 -2.90 26.76 -15.90
N GLY A 99 -2.32 25.57 -16.05
CA GLY A 99 -3.04 24.32 -16.21
C GLY A 99 -3.53 23.71 -14.89
N LYS A 100 -4.01 22.46 -14.95
CA LYS A 100 -4.53 21.75 -13.78
C LYS A 100 -3.42 20.95 -13.08
N ILE A 101 -3.29 21.10 -11.77
CA ILE A 101 -2.45 20.23 -10.93
C ILE A 101 -3.36 19.40 -10.02
N MET A 102 -3.11 18.10 -9.94
CA MET A 102 -3.77 17.21 -8.98
C MET A 102 -2.85 16.12 -8.47
N HIS A 103 -3.20 15.53 -7.33
CA HIS A 103 -2.61 14.28 -6.88
C HIS A 103 -3.45 13.08 -7.33
N SER A 104 -2.84 11.90 -7.46
CA SER A 104 -3.54 10.64 -7.76
C SER A 104 -4.68 10.30 -6.79
N HIS A 105 -4.67 10.91 -5.60
CA HIS A 105 -5.75 10.79 -4.61
C HIS A 105 -7.07 11.40 -5.09
N SER A 106 -7.00 12.47 -5.88
CA SER A 106 -8.18 13.18 -6.41
C SER A 106 -8.61 12.66 -7.78
N TYR A 107 -7.77 11.85 -8.44
CA TYR A 107 -8.10 11.21 -9.71
C TYR A 107 -9.29 10.24 -9.56
N ARG A 108 -10.17 10.19 -10.55
CA ARG A 108 -11.36 9.32 -10.55
C ARG A 108 -11.51 8.56 -11.87
N ASP A 109 -11.40 9.27 -12.98
CA ASP A 109 -11.57 8.71 -14.31
C ASP A 109 -10.67 9.43 -15.33
N ALA A 110 -10.33 8.75 -16.42
CA ALA A 110 -9.43 9.27 -17.45
C ALA A 110 -10.08 10.35 -18.32
N ASP A 111 -11.41 10.42 -18.40
CA ASP A 111 -12.15 11.36 -19.27
C ASP A 111 -11.74 12.84 -19.08
N ILE A 112 -11.28 13.21 -17.88
CA ILE A 112 -10.76 14.55 -17.58
C ILE A 112 -9.51 14.93 -18.38
N PHE A 113 -8.87 13.95 -19.02
CA PHE A 113 -7.66 14.10 -19.83
C PHE A 113 -7.93 14.16 -21.34
N LYS A 114 -9.19 14.03 -21.76
CA LYS A 114 -9.55 14.01 -23.18
C LYS A 114 -9.10 15.30 -23.87
N GLY A 115 -8.28 15.17 -24.91
CA GLY A 115 -7.73 16.31 -25.67
C GLY A 115 -6.62 17.10 -24.96
N ASN A 116 -6.11 16.63 -23.83
CA ASN A 116 -5.04 17.29 -23.07
C ASN A 116 -3.67 16.68 -23.36
N SER A 117 -2.61 17.46 -23.17
CA SER A 117 -1.26 16.98 -22.87
C SER A 117 -1.11 16.78 -21.36
N VAL A 118 -0.90 15.54 -20.92
CA VAL A 118 -0.88 15.16 -19.50
C VAL A 118 0.52 14.76 -19.06
N LEU A 119 1.02 15.35 -17.98
CA LEU A 119 2.22 14.91 -17.29
C LEU A 119 1.85 14.12 -16.04
N VAL A 120 2.36 12.91 -15.90
CA VAL A 120 2.31 12.10 -14.68
C VAL A 120 3.70 12.07 -14.04
N ILE A 121 3.81 12.45 -12.77
CA ILE A 121 5.09 12.51 -12.04
C ILE A 121 5.15 11.35 -11.05
N GLY A 122 6.10 10.44 -11.26
CA GLY A 122 6.31 9.23 -10.46
C GLY A 122 5.75 7.97 -11.14
N CYS A 123 6.55 6.90 -11.15
CA CYS A 123 6.23 5.63 -11.82
C CYS A 123 5.90 4.48 -10.85
N GLY A 124 5.22 4.79 -9.72
CA GLY A 124 4.65 3.77 -8.85
C GLY A 124 3.41 3.11 -9.47
N ALA A 125 2.69 2.29 -8.70
CA ALA A 125 1.48 1.62 -9.17
C ALA A 125 0.45 2.61 -9.75
N SER A 126 0.13 3.70 -9.04
CA SER A 126 -0.78 4.74 -9.53
C SER A 126 -0.23 5.46 -10.75
N GLY A 127 1.08 5.74 -10.79
CA GLY A 127 1.71 6.46 -11.89
C GLY A 127 1.55 5.71 -13.21
N LEU A 128 1.86 4.41 -13.20
CA LEU A 128 1.69 3.55 -14.36
C LEU A 128 0.21 3.38 -14.73
N ASP A 129 -0.66 3.05 -13.77
CA ASP A 129 -2.06 2.80 -14.10
C ASP A 129 -2.79 4.05 -14.63
N ILE A 130 -2.54 5.21 -14.03
CA ILE A 130 -3.12 6.48 -14.47
C ILE A 130 -2.54 6.91 -15.82
N SER A 131 -1.22 6.81 -16.04
CA SER A 131 -0.63 7.24 -17.31
C SER A 131 -1.10 6.39 -18.49
N PHE A 132 -1.23 5.07 -18.31
CA PHE A 132 -1.78 4.18 -19.32
C PHE A 132 -3.30 4.33 -19.50
N GLY A 133 -4.03 4.69 -18.44
CA GLY A 133 -5.44 5.09 -18.56
C GLY A 133 -5.58 6.37 -19.38
N ALA A 134 -4.77 7.37 -19.08
CA ALA A 134 -4.73 8.65 -19.78
C ALA A 134 -4.39 8.50 -21.27
N SER A 135 -3.46 7.60 -21.63
CA SER A 135 -3.04 7.45 -23.04
C SER A 135 -4.14 6.93 -23.96
N LYS A 136 -5.25 6.42 -23.41
CA LYS A 136 -6.43 6.01 -24.19
C LYS A 136 -7.29 7.19 -24.64
N VAL A 137 -7.16 8.36 -24.02
CA VAL A 137 -8.06 9.51 -24.23
C VAL A 137 -7.33 10.84 -24.43
N ALA A 138 -6.12 10.99 -23.92
CA ALA A 138 -5.29 12.18 -24.02
C ALA A 138 -4.55 12.27 -25.36
N ASP A 139 -4.26 13.50 -25.80
CA ASP A 139 -3.49 13.74 -27.03
C ASP A 139 -2.03 13.32 -26.85
N LYS A 140 -1.46 13.61 -25.67
CA LYS A 140 -0.11 13.20 -25.26
C LYS A 140 -0.05 12.87 -23.78
N VAL A 141 0.73 11.86 -23.42
CA VAL A 141 1.04 11.51 -22.04
C VAL A 141 2.54 11.48 -21.84
N PHE A 142 3.01 12.18 -20.81
CA PHE A 142 4.39 12.19 -20.38
C PHE A 142 4.48 11.53 -19.01
N LEU A 143 5.32 10.52 -18.84
CA LEU A 143 5.60 9.92 -17.54
C LEU A 143 7.02 10.29 -17.10
N SER A 144 7.12 11.14 -16.08
CA SER A 144 8.40 11.54 -15.48
C SER A 144 8.85 10.53 -14.43
N HIS A 145 10.02 9.91 -14.65
CA HIS A 145 10.66 8.99 -13.71
C HIS A 145 12.13 8.69 -14.02
N HIS A 146 12.79 8.04 -13.06
CA HIS A 146 14.17 7.55 -13.15
C HIS A 146 14.30 6.02 -12.98
N ASN A 147 13.22 5.25 -13.18
CA ASN A 147 13.26 3.78 -13.14
C ASN A 147 13.71 3.17 -14.49
N PRO A 148 14.94 2.62 -14.60
CA PRO A 148 15.46 2.10 -15.85
C PRO A 148 14.74 0.84 -16.36
N ARG A 149 14.05 0.09 -15.48
CA ARG A 149 13.32 -1.12 -15.89
C ARG A 149 12.14 -0.80 -16.80
N LEU A 150 11.52 0.36 -16.58
CA LEU A 150 10.32 0.77 -17.30
C LEU A 150 10.62 1.42 -18.65
N MET A 151 11.87 1.76 -18.94
CA MET A 151 12.28 2.29 -20.25
C MET A 151 12.11 1.29 -21.40
N LYS A 152 11.95 0.00 -21.07
CA LYS A 152 11.74 -1.08 -22.04
C LYS A 152 10.26 -1.41 -22.25
N LEU A 153 9.35 -0.71 -21.56
CA LEU A 153 7.93 -0.96 -21.70
C LEU A 153 7.47 -0.70 -23.14
N LYS A 154 6.60 -1.57 -23.63
CA LYS A 154 5.81 -1.28 -24.84
C LYS A 154 4.80 -0.20 -24.48
N ILE A 155 5.01 1.00 -25.00
CA ILE A 155 4.16 2.17 -24.76
C ILE A 155 3.41 2.57 -26.05
N PRO A 156 2.19 3.11 -25.93
CA PRO A 156 1.48 3.71 -27.07
C PRO A 156 2.27 4.86 -27.70
N SER A 157 1.99 5.19 -28.97
CA SER A 157 2.72 6.24 -29.70
C SER A 157 2.55 7.65 -29.15
N ASN A 158 1.50 7.90 -28.37
CA ASN A 158 1.25 9.18 -27.68
C ASN A 158 1.81 9.21 -26.24
N TYR A 159 2.55 8.19 -25.83
CA TYR A 159 3.10 8.06 -24.49
C TYR A 159 4.62 8.23 -24.53
N PHE A 160 5.16 9.10 -23.68
CA PHE A 160 6.58 9.46 -23.67
C PHE A 160 7.17 9.35 -22.25
N HIS A 161 8.33 8.71 -22.14
CA HIS A 161 9.13 8.77 -20.91
C HIS A 161 9.86 10.11 -20.83
N LYS A 162 9.91 10.69 -19.62
CA LYS A 162 10.66 11.92 -19.34
C LYS A 162 11.54 11.75 -18.11
N THR A 163 12.64 12.50 -18.09
CA THR A 163 13.47 12.65 -16.89
C THR A 163 12.70 13.34 -15.77
N ASP A 164 13.30 13.48 -14.59
CA ASP A 164 12.67 14.18 -13.47
C ASP A 164 12.34 15.64 -13.87
N VAL A 165 11.27 16.18 -13.28
CA VAL A 165 10.89 17.57 -13.48
C VAL A 165 11.92 18.49 -12.84
N LYS A 166 12.41 19.48 -13.60
CA LYS A 166 13.31 20.52 -13.09
C LYS A 166 12.51 21.72 -12.59
N GLU A 167 11.58 22.21 -13.39
CA GLU A 167 10.76 23.39 -13.08
C GLU A 167 9.45 23.34 -13.87
N ILE A 168 8.36 23.76 -13.22
CA ILE A 168 7.08 24.02 -13.87
C ILE A 168 7.05 25.49 -14.27
N VAL A 169 6.66 25.79 -15.50
CA VAL A 169 6.51 27.15 -16.03
C VAL A 169 5.04 27.43 -16.31
N GLU A 170 4.68 28.64 -16.75
CA GLU A 170 3.27 29.06 -16.86
C GLU A 170 2.40 28.12 -17.73
N ASP A 171 2.92 27.59 -18.83
CA ASP A 171 2.17 26.77 -19.79
C ASP A 171 2.70 25.33 -19.97
N GLY A 172 3.67 24.91 -19.14
CA GLY A 172 4.36 23.65 -19.37
C GLY A 172 5.40 23.29 -18.33
N VAL A 173 6.32 22.40 -18.71
CA VAL A 173 7.32 21.83 -17.80
C VAL A 173 8.68 21.74 -18.49
N ILE A 174 9.72 22.14 -17.76
CA ILE A 174 11.12 21.92 -18.12
C ILE A 174 11.64 20.71 -17.33
N PHE A 175 12.23 19.76 -18.03
CA PHE A 175 12.80 18.54 -17.45
C PHE A 175 14.30 18.68 -17.18
N GLN A 176 14.88 17.74 -16.42
CA GLN A 176 16.31 17.79 -16.07
C GLN A 176 17.24 17.68 -17.28
N ASP A 177 16.80 17.02 -18.36
CA ASP A 177 17.51 16.97 -19.65
C ASP A 177 17.45 18.28 -20.45
N GLY A 178 16.74 19.30 -19.94
CA GLY A 178 16.57 20.60 -20.60
C GLY A 178 15.45 20.64 -21.64
N SER A 179 14.76 19.51 -21.90
CA SER A 179 13.59 19.52 -22.77
C SER A 179 12.42 20.27 -22.12
N TYR A 180 11.62 20.91 -22.96
CA TYR A 180 10.37 21.56 -22.59
C TYR A 180 9.20 20.83 -23.25
N GLU A 181 8.11 20.67 -22.52
CA GLU A 181 6.83 20.25 -23.07
C GLU A 181 5.73 21.18 -22.60
N LYS A 182 4.82 21.53 -23.51
CA LYS A 182 3.56 22.19 -23.16
C LYS A 182 2.64 21.16 -22.49
N ILE A 183 2.09 21.50 -21.31
CA ILE A 183 1.31 20.57 -20.48
C ILE A 183 0.03 21.27 -20.02
N ASP A 184 -1.11 20.59 -20.16
CA ASP A 184 -2.40 21.11 -19.70
C ASP A 184 -2.78 20.57 -18.31
N THR A 185 -2.30 19.37 -17.97
CA THR A 185 -2.59 18.72 -16.68
C THR A 185 -1.38 18.00 -16.12
N ILE A 186 -1.04 18.26 -14.85
CA ILE A 186 -0.01 17.58 -14.08
C ILE A 186 -0.69 16.71 -13.01
N VAL A 187 -0.32 15.43 -12.96
CA VAL A 187 -0.79 14.46 -11.98
C VAL A 187 0.40 13.98 -11.13
N TYR A 188 0.43 14.40 -9.88
CA TYR A 188 1.38 13.88 -8.89
C TYR A 188 0.99 12.45 -8.51
N CYS A 189 1.81 11.48 -8.92
CA CYS A 189 1.76 10.09 -8.49
C CYS A 189 2.93 9.79 -7.53
N THR A 190 3.17 10.73 -6.61
CA THR A 190 4.32 10.81 -5.70
C THR A 190 4.12 10.06 -4.37
N GLY A 191 2.98 9.37 -4.23
CA GLY A 191 2.70 8.49 -3.11
C GLY A 191 1.96 9.19 -1.97
N TYR A 192 2.08 8.65 -0.77
CA TYR A 192 1.29 9.07 0.38
C TYR A 192 2.18 9.14 1.62
N THR A 193 1.72 9.87 2.63
CA THR A 193 2.37 9.92 3.93
C THR A 193 1.51 9.32 5.03
N TYR A 194 2.16 8.74 6.05
CA TYR A 194 1.48 8.30 7.25
C TYR A 194 0.98 9.52 8.03
N LYS A 195 -0.27 9.47 8.48
CA LYS A 195 -0.87 10.53 9.27
C LYS A 195 -1.97 9.94 10.15
N TYR A 196 -1.87 10.18 11.45
CA TYR A 196 -2.83 9.72 12.45
C TYR A 196 -3.26 10.90 13.32
N PRO A 197 -4.01 11.87 12.74
CA PRO A 197 -4.29 13.14 13.41
C PRO A 197 -5.15 13.00 14.67
N PHE A 198 -5.83 11.85 14.81
CA PHE A 198 -6.65 11.51 15.97
C PHE A 198 -5.83 10.93 17.12
N LEU A 199 -4.60 10.45 16.92
CA LEU A 199 -3.78 9.94 18.02
C LEU A 199 -3.17 11.13 18.78
N SER A 200 -3.43 11.19 20.08
CA SER A 200 -2.78 12.19 20.93
C SER A 200 -1.30 11.83 21.17
N ASN A 201 -0.47 12.81 21.54
CA ASN A 201 0.97 12.59 21.80
C ASN A 201 1.20 11.55 22.91
N GLU A 202 0.30 11.48 23.88
CA GLU A 202 0.32 10.53 25.00
C GLU A 202 0.21 9.07 24.52
N CYS A 203 -0.27 8.80 23.31
CA CYS A 203 -0.28 7.47 22.72
C CYS A 203 1.13 6.91 22.44
N GLY A 204 2.16 7.75 22.46
CA GLY A 204 3.55 7.30 22.23
C GLY A 204 3.88 6.97 20.76
N ILE A 205 3.00 7.32 19.82
CA ILE A 205 3.19 7.12 18.38
C ILE A 205 3.56 8.43 17.72
N ASN A 206 4.70 8.45 17.04
CA ASN A 206 5.17 9.61 16.28
C ASN A 206 5.41 9.24 14.82
N VAL A 207 5.09 10.15 13.90
CA VAL A 207 5.43 10.02 12.49
C VAL A 207 6.47 11.07 12.12
N GLU A 208 7.67 10.62 11.76
CA GLU A 208 8.79 11.49 11.39
C GLU A 208 9.39 11.02 10.07
N ASN A 209 9.64 11.94 9.14
CA ASN A 209 10.21 11.61 7.83
C ASN A 209 9.46 10.49 7.09
N ASN A 210 8.13 10.45 7.27
CA ASN A 210 7.24 9.40 6.76
C ASN A 210 7.53 7.99 7.32
N VAL A 211 7.99 7.91 8.56
CA VAL A 211 8.22 6.67 9.31
C VAL A 211 7.46 6.73 10.62
N ILE A 212 6.69 5.68 10.92
CA ILE A 212 6.02 5.53 12.21
C ILE A 212 7.04 4.97 13.20
N LYS A 213 7.29 5.73 14.26
CA LYS A 213 8.20 5.36 15.35
C LYS A 213 7.47 4.55 16.42
N ASN A 214 8.24 3.85 17.26
CA ASN A 214 7.75 3.09 18.41
C ASN A 214 6.79 1.94 18.07
N LEU A 215 6.96 1.32 16.90
CA LEU A 215 6.23 0.12 16.51
C LEU A 215 7.15 -1.11 16.52
N PHE A 216 6.92 -2.01 17.46
CA PHE A 216 7.51 -3.34 17.45
C PHE A 216 6.92 -4.14 16.28
N LYS A 217 7.80 -4.71 15.46
CA LYS A 217 7.43 -5.46 14.25
C LYS A 217 6.47 -4.70 13.32
N HIS A 218 6.63 -3.38 13.20
CA HIS A 218 5.77 -2.49 12.42
C HIS A 218 4.27 -2.55 12.78
N MET A 219 3.92 -3.04 13.97
CA MET A 219 2.53 -3.29 14.35
C MET A 219 2.21 -2.83 15.77
N ILE A 220 2.97 -3.30 16.76
CA ILE A 220 2.58 -3.19 18.16
C ILE A 220 3.17 -1.91 18.73
N ASN A 221 2.34 -1.08 19.34
CA ASN A 221 2.82 0.11 20.04
C ASN A 221 3.70 -0.31 21.23
N ILE A 222 4.97 0.07 21.20
CA ILE A 222 5.96 -0.29 22.22
C ILE A 222 5.61 0.29 23.59
N GLU A 223 5.02 1.48 23.61
CA GLU A 223 4.60 2.15 24.85
C GLU A 223 3.38 1.48 25.46
N TYR A 224 2.40 1.13 24.62
CA TYR A 224 1.14 0.51 25.06
C TYR A 224 0.78 -0.69 24.17
N PRO A 225 1.21 -1.92 24.52
CA PRO A 225 0.98 -3.11 23.69
C PRO A 225 -0.48 -3.53 23.47
N THR A 226 -1.44 -2.84 24.12
CA THR A 226 -2.88 -2.96 23.84
C THR A 226 -3.32 -2.17 22.60
N MET A 227 -2.43 -1.36 22.02
CA MET A 227 -2.63 -0.71 20.71
C MET A 227 -1.77 -1.39 19.64
N ALA A 228 -2.41 -1.77 18.53
CA ALA A 228 -1.74 -2.34 17.37
C ALA A 228 -2.18 -1.65 16.07
N PHE A 229 -1.29 -1.65 15.07
CA PHE A 229 -1.53 -1.13 13.73
C PHE A 229 -1.60 -2.29 12.74
N ILE A 230 -2.64 -2.29 11.92
CA ILE A 230 -2.85 -3.29 10.86
C ILE A 230 -2.61 -2.62 9.50
N GLY A 231 -1.78 -3.25 8.68
CA GLY A 231 -1.52 -2.85 7.30
C GLY A 231 -0.48 -1.75 7.12
N VAL A 232 0.36 -1.47 8.12
CA VAL A 232 1.48 -0.51 7.99
C VAL A 232 2.50 -0.93 6.91
N PRO A 233 2.96 -2.20 6.87
CA PRO A 233 3.91 -2.61 5.84
C PRO A 233 3.41 -2.43 4.40
N ARG A 234 4.27 -1.89 3.54
CA ARG A 234 4.00 -1.67 2.10
C ARG A 234 4.77 -2.67 1.22
N ASN A 235 4.41 -2.74 -0.07
CA ASN A 235 5.05 -3.59 -1.09
C ASN A 235 4.98 -5.10 -0.76
N THR A 236 3.83 -5.55 -0.28
CA THR A 236 3.56 -6.95 0.05
C THR A 236 2.09 -7.29 -0.25
N THR A 237 1.68 -8.52 -0.02
CA THR A 237 0.31 -8.98 -0.23
C THR A 237 -0.65 -8.45 0.85
N GLY A 238 -1.40 -7.40 0.55
CA GLY A 238 -2.26 -6.71 1.52
C GLY A 238 -3.22 -7.60 2.30
N PHE A 239 -4.11 -8.35 1.64
CA PHE A 239 -5.14 -9.14 2.35
C PHE A 239 -4.55 -10.20 3.29
N TYR A 240 -3.50 -10.89 2.85
CA TYR A 240 -2.81 -11.90 3.67
C TYR A 240 -1.99 -11.27 4.80
N LEU A 241 -1.44 -10.07 4.59
CA LEU A 241 -0.83 -9.29 5.65
C LEU A 241 -1.88 -8.95 6.71
N PHE A 242 -3.04 -8.42 6.31
CA PHE A 242 -4.10 -8.03 7.25
C PHE A 242 -4.58 -9.22 8.07
N ASP A 243 -4.90 -10.34 7.42
CA ASP A 243 -5.32 -11.57 8.10
C ASP A 243 -4.24 -12.09 9.07
N PHE A 244 -2.98 -12.15 8.64
CA PHE A 244 -1.87 -12.58 9.49
C PHE A 244 -1.74 -11.69 10.72
N GLN A 245 -1.73 -10.38 10.53
CA GLN A 245 -1.60 -9.39 11.61
C GLN A 245 -2.81 -9.44 12.57
N SER A 246 -4.03 -9.58 12.06
CA SER A 246 -5.23 -9.71 12.88
C SER A 246 -5.21 -10.98 13.75
N ARG A 247 -4.74 -12.12 13.21
CA ARG A 247 -4.57 -13.35 13.99
C ARG A 247 -3.55 -13.20 15.13
N ILE A 248 -2.48 -12.45 14.89
CA ILE A 248 -1.46 -12.15 15.92
C ILE A 248 -2.04 -11.28 17.02
N VAL A 249 -2.71 -10.18 16.66
CA VAL A 249 -3.30 -9.29 17.65
C VAL A 249 -4.36 -10.03 18.46
N LYS A 250 -5.22 -10.84 17.83
CA LYS A 250 -6.17 -11.71 18.54
C LYS A 250 -5.46 -12.59 19.58
N LYS A 251 -4.39 -13.30 19.18
CA LYS A 251 -3.64 -14.19 20.07
C LYS A 251 -2.97 -13.44 21.23
N ILE A 252 -2.49 -12.21 20.99
CA ILE A 252 -1.94 -11.33 22.04
C ILE A 252 -3.04 -10.97 23.04
N LEU A 253 -4.20 -10.52 22.57
CA LEU A 253 -5.33 -10.11 23.42
C LEU A 253 -5.92 -11.27 24.24
N GLU A 254 -5.83 -12.49 23.72
CA GLU A 254 -6.21 -13.72 24.43
C GLU A 254 -5.13 -14.22 25.41
N GLY A 255 -4.01 -13.49 25.56
CA GLY A 255 -2.89 -13.86 26.44
C GLY A 255 -2.03 -15.02 25.92
N GLY A 256 -2.19 -15.41 24.66
CA GLY A 256 -1.48 -16.52 24.03
C GLY A 256 -0.08 -16.18 23.52
N VAL A 257 0.39 -14.94 23.67
CA VAL A 257 1.73 -14.49 23.30
C VAL A 257 2.38 -13.80 24.50
N LYS A 258 3.58 -14.27 24.87
CA LYS A 258 4.39 -13.60 25.89
C LYS A 258 5.05 -12.36 25.28
N MET A 259 4.62 -11.17 25.70
CA MET A 259 5.22 -9.92 25.24
C MET A 259 6.65 -9.76 25.78
N PRO A 260 7.63 -9.41 24.93
CA PRO A 260 8.96 -8.96 25.37
C PRO A 260 8.84 -7.69 26.21
N VAL A 261 9.83 -7.43 27.06
CA VAL A 261 9.86 -6.15 27.80
C VAL A 261 10.17 -5.00 26.84
N LYS A 262 9.77 -3.78 27.20
CA LYS A 262 9.96 -2.58 26.38
C LYS A 262 11.38 -2.42 25.82
N LYS A 263 12.41 -2.71 26.62
CA LYS A 263 13.82 -2.65 26.20
C LYS A 263 14.14 -3.62 25.06
N GLU A 264 13.59 -4.84 25.10
CA GLU A 264 13.80 -5.86 24.07
C GLU A 264 13.09 -5.48 22.77
N MET A 265 11.86 -4.97 22.86
CA MET A 265 11.11 -4.48 21.69
C MET A 265 11.82 -3.32 20.99
N LEU A 266 12.38 -2.38 21.77
CA LEU A 266 13.17 -1.27 21.24
C LEU A 266 14.44 -1.77 20.56
N GLN A 267 15.21 -2.64 21.21
CA GLN A 267 16.45 -3.17 20.64
C GLN A 267 16.21 -3.89 19.32
N ASP A 268 15.23 -4.79 19.27
CA ASP A 268 14.85 -5.51 18.04
C ASP A 268 14.45 -4.54 16.91
N THR A 269 13.69 -3.50 17.24
CA THR A 269 13.28 -2.47 16.26
C THR A 269 14.49 -1.68 15.75
N TYR A 270 15.43 -1.32 16.62
CA TYR A 270 16.66 -0.61 16.23
C TYR A 270 17.56 -1.47 15.35
N ASP A 271 17.79 -2.72 15.73
CA ASP A 271 18.63 -3.66 14.96
C ASP A 271 18.07 -3.84 13.53
N GLU A 272 16.74 -3.97 13.39
CA GLU A 272 16.10 -4.06 12.08
C GLU A 272 16.27 -2.76 11.27
N ILE A 273 16.08 -1.60 11.89
CA ILE A 273 16.27 -0.30 11.22
C ILE A 273 17.71 -0.13 10.74
N GLU A 274 18.70 -0.44 11.58
CA GLU A 274 20.12 -0.36 11.20
C GLU A 274 20.44 -1.28 10.03
N ALA A 275 19.97 -2.53 10.08
CA ALA A 275 20.18 -3.50 9.00
C ALA A 275 19.52 -3.06 7.68
N ARG A 276 18.34 -2.43 7.74
CA ARG A 276 17.66 -1.87 6.57
C ARG A 276 18.43 -0.70 5.96
N LEU A 277 18.86 0.26 6.78
CA LEU A 277 19.66 1.41 6.33
C LEU A 277 21.00 0.95 5.74
N ALA A 278 21.68 0.01 6.40
CA ALA A 278 22.93 -0.59 5.91
C ALA A 278 22.75 -1.31 4.55
N SER A 279 21.55 -1.82 4.26
CA SER A 279 21.22 -2.40 2.95
C SER A 279 20.92 -1.37 1.85
N GLY A 280 21.01 -0.07 2.15
CA GLY A 280 20.70 1.02 1.21
C GLY A 280 19.22 1.38 1.13
N GLN A 281 18.36 0.84 2.02
CA GLN A 281 16.96 1.24 2.10
C GLN A 281 16.86 2.70 2.57
N ARG A 282 16.04 3.51 1.89
CA ARG A 282 15.81 4.91 2.27
C ARG A 282 15.03 4.98 3.57
N LEU A 283 15.30 6.00 4.40
CA LEU A 283 14.61 6.24 5.67
C LEU A 283 13.07 6.20 5.52
N LYS A 284 12.50 6.93 4.56
CA LYS A 284 11.05 6.98 4.29
C LYS A 284 10.43 5.66 3.84
N ASP A 285 11.25 4.66 3.52
CA ASP A 285 10.82 3.35 3.04
C ASP A 285 11.02 2.24 4.08
N LEU A 286 11.34 2.55 5.34
CA LEU A 286 11.57 1.52 6.37
C LEU A 286 10.38 0.56 6.59
N HIS A 287 9.15 1.00 6.33
CA HIS A 287 7.96 0.13 6.35
C HIS A 287 7.69 -0.60 5.02
N ALA A 288 8.50 -0.40 3.98
CA ALA A 288 8.37 -1.15 2.74
C ALA A 288 9.12 -2.49 2.89
N LEU A 289 8.40 -3.59 2.70
CA LEU A 289 8.98 -4.94 2.74
C LEU A 289 9.75 -5.29 1.47
N GLY A 290 9.56 -4.56 0.38
CA GLY A 290 10.35 -4.69 -0.85
C GLY A 290 10.36 -6.11 -1.44
N LYS A 291 11.32 -6.41 -2.33
CA LYS A 291 11.46 -7.75 -2.92
C LYS A 291 12.11 -8.72 -1.91
N THR A 292 11.39 -9.82 -1.67
CA THR A 292 11.77 -11.10 -1.01
C THR A 292 12.47 -11.05 0.36
N LYS A 293 13.66 -10.46 0.53
CA LYS A 293 14.43 -10.54 1.80
C LYS A 293 13.65 -9.98 2.99
N TRP A 294 13.25 -8.72 2.93
CA TRP A 294 12.59 -8.06 4.07
C TRP A 294 11.15 -8.53 4.25
N ALA A 295 10.45 -8.92 3.19
CA ALA A 295 9.16 -9.59 3.29
C ALA A 295 9.27 -10.92 4.04
N MET A 296 10.18 -11.81 3.63
CA MET A 296 10.39 -13.09 4.31
C MET A 296 10.87 -12.90 5.74
N HIS A 297 11.84 -11.99 5.97
CA HIS A 297 12.29 -11.66 7.31
C HIS A 297 11.13 -11.22 8.21
N TYR A 298 10.28 -10.33 7.73
CA TYR A 298 9.10 -9.87 8.45
C TYR A 298 8.16 -11.03 8.83
N TYR A 299 7.71 -11.81 7.84
CA TYR A 299 6.76 -12.90 8.09
C TYR A 299 7.35 -13.97 9.02
N THR A 300 8.62 -14.36 8.83
CA THR A 300 9.31 -15.33 9.70
C THR A 300 9.51 -14.79 11.11
N SER A 301 9.96 -13.54 11.24
CA SER A 301 10.23 -12.91 12.54
C SER A 301 8.96 -12.79 13.37
N VAL A 302 7.88 -12.30 12.76
CA VAL A 302 6.58 -12.14 13.41
C VAL A 302 5.93 -13.49 13.69
N SER A 303 6.05 -14.46 12.78
CA SER A 303 5.58 -15.84 12.99
C SER A 303 6.25 -16.48 14.19
N LYS A 304 7.58 -16.34 14.32
CA LYS A 304 8.35 -16.87 15.44
C LYS A 304 7.95 -16.21 16.75
N PHE A 305 7.80 -14.88 16.74
CA PHE A 305 7.37 -14.11 17.91
C PHE A 305 5.97 -14.55 18.40
N ALA A 306 4.99 -14.63 17.51
CA ALA A 306 3.61 -14.93 17.88
C ALA A 306 3.30 -16.44 17.98
N GLY A 307 4.18 -17.31 17.47
CA GLY A 307 3.88 -18.74 17.32
C GLY A 307 2.65 -18.97 16.43
N ILE A 308 2.55 -18.24 15.33
CA ILE A 308 1.49 -18.37 14.31
C ILE A 308 2.15 -18.65 12.97
N GLU A 309 1.66 -19.62 12.23
CA GLU A 309 2.17 -19.91 10.89
C GLU A 309 1.96 -18.70 9.96
N HIS A 310 3.03 -18.27 9.30
CA HIS A 310 2.94 -17.21 8.31
C HIS A 310 2.16 -17.65 7.06
N PRO A 311 1.63 -16.70 6.26
CA PRO A 311 1.00 -17.01 4.98
C PRO A 311 1.91 -17.84 4.06
N PRO A 312 1.35 -18.75 3.24
CA PRO A 312 2.12 -19.54 2.28
C PRO A 312 3.04 -18.67 1.40
N PRO A 313 4.34 -19.00 1.29
CA PRO A 313 5.29 -18.20 0.50
C PRO A 313 4.89 -18.01 -0.96
N VAL A 314 4.16 -18.97 -1.56
CA VAL A 314 3.62 -18.87 -2.92
C VAL A 314 2.83 -17.57 -3.18
N LEU A 315 2.19 -17.00 -2.15
CA LEU A 315 1.40 -15.77 -2.28
C LEU A 315 2.27 -14.56 -2.57
N LEU A 316 3.44 -14.47 -1.92
CA LEU A 316 4.43 -13.44 -2.22
C LEU A 316 5.05 -13.66 -3.61
N GLN A 317 5.24 -14.92 -4.02
CA GLN A 317 5.79 -15.24 -5.33
C GLN A 317 4.87 -14.76 -6.44
N ILE A 318 3.58 -15.11 -6.38
CA ILE A 318 2.56 -14.64 -7.34
C ILE A 318 2.52 -13.10 -7.37
N TYR A 319 2.60 -12.45 -6.20
CA TYR A 319 2.64 -10.99 -6.13
C TYR A 319 3.84 -10.39 -6.85
N PHE A 320 5.05 -10.92 -6.64
CA PHE A 320 6.24 -10.41 -7.31
C PHE A 320 6.31 -10.79 -8.79
N ASP A 321 5.79 -11.95 -9.18
CA ASP A 321 5.65 -12.35 -10.57
C ASP A 321 4.73 -11.39 -11.33
N GLY A 322 3.54 -11.10 -10.78
CA GLY A 322 2.63 -10.11 -11.36
C GLY A 322 3.24 -8.70 -11.45
N LEU A 323 4.09 -8.31 -10.49
CA LEU A 323 4.84 -7.04 -10.56
C LEU A 323 5.92 -7.04 -11.66
N GLU A 324 6.56 -8.18 -11.93
CA GLU A 324 7.51 -8.33 -13.02
C GLU A 324 6.79 -8.27 -14.37
N ARG A 325 5.66 -8.99 -14.48
CA ARG A 325 4.79 -8.96 -15.66
C ARG A 325 4.28 -7.57 -16.00
N LEU A 326 3.94 -6.77 -14.99
CA LEU A 326 3.59 -5.36 -15.17
C LEU A 326 4.71 -4.57 -15.89
N SER A 327 5.98 -4.89 -15.64
CA SER A 327 7.12 -4.22 -16.28
C SER A 327 7.52 -4.82 -17.64
N GLU A 328 7.07 -6.02 -17.96
CA GLU A 328 7.35 -6.71 -19.23
C GLU A 328 6.25 -6.46 -20.28
N ASP A 329 4.99 -6.57 -19.86
CA ASP A 329 3.82 -6.37 -20.71
C ASP A 329 2.69 -5.70 -19.92
N PHE A 330 2.82 -4.39 -19.71
CA PHE A 330 1.82 -3.61 -18.99
C PHE A 330 0.41 -3.65 -19.64
N LEU A 331 0.34 -3.79 -20.96
CA LEU A 331 -0.94 -3.79 -21.67
C LEU A 331 -1.73 -5.07 -21.41
N ASN A 332 -1.04 -6.21 -21.27
CA ASN A 332 -1.69 -7.51 -21.24
C ASN A 332 -1.50 -8.32 -19.96
N PHE A 333 -0.64 -7.92 -19.00
CA PHE A 333 -0.38 -8.73 -17.79
C PHE A 333 -1.64 -9.10 -16.99
N ARG A 334 -2.72 -8.32 -17.12
CA ARG A 334 -4.01 -8.62 -16.46
C ARG A 334 -4.74 -9.83 -17.05
N GLY A 335 -4.29 -10.32 -18.20
CA GLY A 335 -4.73 -11.58 -18.80
C GLY A 335 -3.97 -12.80 -18.29
N ASP A 336 -2.92 -12.61 -17.51
CA ASP A 336 -2.14 -13.71 -16.92
C ASP A 336 -3.00 -14.48 -15.91
N LYS A 337 -2.91 -15.81 -15.96
CA LYS A 337 -3.72 -16.72 -15.13
C LYS A 337 -2.83 -17.46 -14.15
N TYR A 338 -3.22 -17.45 -12.88
CA TYR A 338 -2.47 -18.04 -11.77
C TYR A 338 -3.31 -19.12 -11.08
N GLN A 339 -2.68 -20.26 -10.81
CA GLN A 339 -3.27 -21.35 -10.04
C GLN A 339 -2.30 -21.80 -8.96
N ILE A 340 -2.70 -21.69 -7.70
CA ILE A 340 -1.94 -22.22 -6.57
C ILE A 340 -2.03 -23.75 -6.61
N ILE A 341 -0.88 -24.43 -6.56
CA ILE A 341 -0.80 -25.89 -6.51
C ILE A 341 -0.68 -26.34 -5.04
N ASP A 342 0.26 -25.73 -4.32
CA ASP A 342 0.50 -25.96 -2.90
C ASP A 342 1.14 -24.70 -2.26
N ARG A 343 1.68 -24.82 -1.04
CA ARG A 343 2.26 -23.69 -0.30
C ARG A 343 3.48 -23.05 -0.98
N GLU A 344 4.16 -23.76 -1.87
CA GLU A 344 5.42 -23.37 -2.49
C GLU A 344 5.39 -23.32 -4.02
N HIS A 345 4.39 -23.92 -4.65
CA HIS A 345 4.27 -24.02 -6.10
C HIS A 345 3.00 -23.37 -6.63
N TYR A 346 3.13 -22.72 -7.78
CA TYR A 346 2.01 -22.22 -8.57
C TYR A 346 2.23 -22.49 -10.05
N LYS A 347 1.13 -22.64 -10.76
CA LYS A 347 1.08 -22.67 -12.22
C LYS A 347 0.69 -21.28 -12.72
N VAL A 348 1.37 -20.80 -13.74
CA VAL A 348 1.05 -19.56 -14.42
C VAL A 348 0.93 -19.78 -15.92
N GLN A 349 -0.07 -19.17 -16.54
CA GLN A 349 -0.19 -19.04 -17.99
C GLN A 349 -0.18 -17.55 -18.32
N TYR A 350 0.89 -17.08 -18.96
CA TYR A 350 0.97 -15.69 -19.40
C TYR A 350 0.09 -15.45 -20.61
N PHE A 351 -0.51 -14.27 -20.70
CA PHE A 351 -1.46 -13.92 -21.76
C PHE A 351 -0.86 -14.07 -23.16
N ASP A 352 0.42 -13.72 -23.31
CA ASP A 352 1.18 -13.77 -24.55
C ASP A 352 1.78 -15.16 -24.85
N GLN A 353 1.46 -16.18 -24.03
CA GLN A 353 2.02 -17.52 -24.15
C GLN A 353 0.91 -18.59 -24.16
N ASN A 354 1.06 -19.57 -25.06
CA ASN A 354 0.09 -20.67 -25.20
C ASN A 354 0.26 -21.76 -24.14
N GLU A 355 1.45 -21.85 -23.53
CA GLU A 355 1.79 -22.89 -22.57
C GLU A 355 1.80 -22.34 -21.14
N SER A 356 1.38 -23.20 -20.22
CA SER A 356 1.47 -22.93 -18.79
C SER A 356 2.79 -23.40 -18.21
N ILE A 357 3.38 -22.60 -17.33
CA ILE A 357 4.64 -22.88 -16.66
C ILE A 357 4.37 -23.15 -15.18
N ILE A 358 4.95 -24.21 -14.63
CA ILE A 358 4.97 -24.44 -13.18
C ILE A 358 6.19 -23.71 -12.62
N LYS A 359 5.95 -22.82 -11.67
CA LYS A 359 6.98 -22.11 -10.93
C LYS A 359 7.02 -22.59 -9.49
N LYS A 360 8.23 -22.66 -8.94
CA LYS A 360 8.53 -23.06 -7.57
C LYS A 360 9.23 -21.92 -6.85
N GLN A 361 9.05 -21.87 -5.54
CA GLN A 361 9.88 -21.12 -4.63
C GLN A 361 11.38 -21.24 -4.96
N ILE A 362 12.00 -20.12 -5.32
CA ILE A 362 13.45 -19.94 -5.19
C ILE A 362 13.66 -19.50 -3.74
N LEU A 363 13.91 -20.45 -2.85
CA LEU A 363 14.46 -20.12 -1.54
C LEU A 363 15.79 -19.42 -1.82
N TYR A 364 15.87 -18.13 -1.51
CA TYR A 364 17.17 -17.62 -1.08
C TYR A 364 17.42 -18.30 0.26
N SER A 365 18.20 -19.38 0.24
CA SER A 365 18.88 -19.88 1.42
C SER A 365 19.67 -18.69 1.98
N PHE A 366 19.24 -18.20 3.13
CA PHE A 366 19.98 -17.21 3.91
C PHE A 366 20.92 -17.93 4.86
#